data_AF-V7GU24-F1
#
_entry.id   AF-V7GU24-F1
#
_cell.length_a   1.000
_cell.length_b   1.000
_cell.length_c   1.000
_cell.angle_alpha   90.00
_cell.angle_beta   90.00
_cell.angle_gamma   90.00
#
_symmetry.space_group_name_H-M   'P 1'
#
loop_
_entity.id
_entity.type
_entity.pdbx_description
1 polymer ?
#
loop_
_entity_poly.entity_id
_entity_poly.type
_entity_poly.pdbx_seq_one_letter_code
_entity_poly.pdbx_strand_id
1 'polypeptide(L)'
;MLERHIAFYAQAPRQAAADGGFASRANLSEAKAWGVRDMAFHKKAGLKIEDMVKSRWVYRKLRNFRAGIEADISCLKRAYGLACCTWRGLTRFKAYVWSSVVAYNLALFARLTPN
;
A
#
# COMPACT_ATOMS: atom_id res chain seq x y z
N MET A 1 1.65 -5.69 -10.01
CA MET A 1 0.94 -4.63 -9.24
C MET A 1 0.75 -3.37 -10.06
N LEU A 2 1.83 -2.83 -10.65
CA LEU A 2 1.74 -1.68 -11.57
C LEU A 2 0.94 -2.01 -12.83
N GLU A 3 1.16 -3.17 -13.47
CA GLU A 3 0.36 -3.62 -14.62
C GLU A 3 -1.14 -3.63 -14.31
N ARG A 4 -1.53 -4.17 -13.14
CA ARG A 4 -2.92 -4.17 -12.70
C ARG A 4 -3.46 -2.75 -12.55
N HIS A 5 -2.68 -1.83 -11.96
CA HIS A 5 -3.09 -0.42 -11.87
C HIS A 5 -3.27 0.18 -13.27
N ILE A 6 -2.34 -0.04 -14.19
CA ILE A 6 -2.41 0.44 -15.57
C ILE A 6 -3.63 -0.15 -16.29
N ALA A 7 -3.94 -1.43 -16.09
CA ALA A 7 -5.11 -2.05 -16.69
C ALA A 7 -6.43 -1.42 -16.21
N PHE A 8 -6.51 -0.99 -14.95
CA PHE A 8 -7.72 -0.34 -14.41
C PHE A 8 -7.80 1.15 -14.74
N TYR A 9 -6.68 1.87 -14.75
CA TYR A 9 -6.65 3.33 -14.85
C TYR A 9 -6.10 3.86 -16.18
N ALA A 10 -5.74 2.95 -17.11
CA ALA A 10 -5.10 3.24 -18.40
C ALA A 10 -3.79 4.05 -18.31
N GLN A 11 -3.21 4.19 -17.12
CA GLN A 11 -2.02 4.99 -16.86
C GLN A 11 -1.23 4.42 -15.68
N ALA A 12 0.10 4.56 -15.72
CA ALA A 12 0.93 4.26 -14.57
C ALA A 12 0.75 5.28 -13.43
N PRO A 13 0.88 4.86 -12.16
CA PRO A 13 0.78 5.78 -11.05
C PRO A 13 1.98 6.74 -11.08
N ARG A 14 1.75 8.02 -10.79
CA ARG A 14 2.82 9.02 -10.72
C ARG A 14 3.90 8.62 -9.71
N GLN A 15 3.47 8.09 -8.56
CA GLN A 15 4.34 7.68 -7.46
C GLN A 15 3.89 6.33 -6.94
N ALA A 16 4.83 5.45 -6.62
CA ALA A 16 4.55 4.14 -6.03
C ALA A 16 5.56 3.83 -4.93
N ALA A 17 5.11 3.04 -3.96
CA ALA A 17 5.93 2.53 -2.87
C ALA A 17 5.74 1.02 -2.74
N ALA A 18 6.83 0.28 -2.58
CA ALA A 18 6.81 -1.17 -2.42
C ALA A 18 7.69 -1.63 -1.25
N ASP A 19 7.42 -2.85 -0.79
CA ASP A 19 8.25 -3.48 0.24
C ASP A 19 9.68 -3.71 -0.24
N GLY A 20 10.60 -3.85 0.71
CA GLY A 20 12.00 -4.16 0.44
C GLY A 20 12.21 -5.50 -0.28
N GLY A 21 11.29 -6.46 -0.18
CA GLY A 21 11.33 -7.70 -0.95
C GLY A 21 11.24 -7.50 -2.47
N PHE A 22 10.74 -6.35 -2.93
CA PHE A 22 10.67 -5.99 -4.35
C PHE A 22 11.83 -5.10 -4.80
N ALA A 23 12.76 -4.76 -3.92
CA ALA A 23 13.85 -3.85 -4.23
C ALA A 23 14.89 -4.53 -5.14
N SER A 24 14.93 -4.14 -6.42
CA SER A 24 15.96 -4.55 -7.36
C SER A 24 16.15 -3.47 -8.44
N ARG A 25 17.32 -3.46 -9.09
CA ARG A 25 17.58 -2.58 -10.24
C ARG A 25 16.64 -2.86 -11.40
N ALA A 26 16.34 -4.15 -11.65
CA ALA A 26 15.41 -4.56 -12.69
C ALA A 26 14.00 -4.01 -12.44
N ASN A 27 13.46 -4.20 -11.23
CA ASN A 27 12.11 -3.72 -10.88
C ASN A 27 12.03 -2.19 -10.88
N LEU A 28 13.12 -1.49 -10.47
CA LEU A 28 13.17 -0.04 -10.57
C LEU A 28 13.13 0.41 -12.04
N SER A 29 13.95 -0.21 -12.90
CA SER A 29 14.01 0.14 -14.32
C SER A 29 12.69 -0.13 -15.03
N GLU A 30 12.05 -1.26 -14.74
CA GLU A 30 10.75 -1.62 -15.30
C GLU A 30 9.67 -0.62 -14.86
N ALA A 31 9.61 -0.29 -13.57
CA ALA A 31 8.65 0.71 -13.06
C ALA A 31 8.83 2.08 -13.74
N LYS A 32 10.07 2.50 -13.96
CA LYS A 32 10.39 3.75 -14.67
C LYS A 32 10.00 3.67 -16.15
N ALA A 33 10.25 2.54 -16.82
CA ALA A 33 9.86 2.32 -18.21
C ALA A 33 8.34 2.35 -18.40
N TRP A 34 7.58 1.87 -17.43
CA TRP A 34 6.12 2.00 -17.42
C TRP A 34 5.62 3.41 -17.11
N GLY A 35 6.48 4.35 -16.74
CA GLY A 35 6.14 5.75 -16.54
C GLY A 35 5.93 6.17 -15.08
N VAL A 36 6.28 5.33 -14.10
CA VAL A 36 6.27 5.72 -12.68
C VAL A 36 7.40 6.73 -12.42
N ARG A 37 7.07 7.94 -11.98
CA ARG A 37 8.07 9.00 -11.76
C ARG A 37 8.88 8.80 -10.49
N ASP A 38 8.21 8.48 -9.39
CA ASP A 38 8.84 8.25 -8.09
C ASP A 38 8.53 6.83 -7.59
N MET A 39 9.51 5.94 -7.61
CA MET A 39 9.36 4.54 -7.16
C MET A 39 10.22 4.30 -5.93
N ALA A 40 9.60 4.20 -4.76
CA ALA A 40 10.32 4.01 -3.49
C ALA A 40 10.24 2.57 -2.99
N PHE A 41 11.40 1.98 -2.69
CA PHE A 41 11.48 0.72 -1.96
C PHE A 41 11.89 0.97 -0.50
N HIS A 42 11.30 0.23 0.44
CA HIS A 42 11.65 0.38 1.86
C HIS A 42 13.11 -0.04 2.16
N LYS A 43 13.57 -1.15 1.56
CA LYS A 43 14.99 -1.54 1.56
C LYS A 43 15.64 -1.02 0.29
N LYS A 44 16.89 -0.54 0.42
CA LYS A 44 17.63 0.03 -0.72
C LYS A 44 18.18 -1.04 -1.67
N ALA A 45 18.60 -2.20 -1.17
CA ALA A 45 19.17 -3.28 -1.99
C ALA A 45 20.24 -2.78 -3.01
N GLY A 46 21.12 -1.86 -2.58
CA GLY A 46 22.15 -1.26 -3.45
C GLY A 46 21.67 -0.16 -4.41
N LEU A 47 20.40 0.25 -4.33
CA LEU A 47 19.84 1.40 -5.06
C LEU A 47 20.12 2.71 -4.33
N LYS A 48 20.46 3.75 -5.08
CA LYS A 48 20.54 5.11 -4.54
C LYS A 48 19.13 5.70 -4.44
N ILE A 49 18.91 6.62 -3.51
CA ILE A 49 17.60 7.26 -3.34
C ILE A 49 17.25 8.11 -4.56
N GLU A 50 18.29 8.70 -5.16
CA GLU A 50 18.25 9.56 -6.32
C GLU A 50 17.78 8.79 -7.57
N ASP A 51 18.06 7.49 -7.67
CA ASP A 51 17.55 6.62 -8.74
C ASP A 51 16.05 6.31 -8.53
N MET A 52 15.64 6.19 -7.27
CA MET A 52 14.28 5.82 -6.87
C MET A 52 13.31 6.98 -7.05
N VAL A 53 13.63 8.15 -6.50
CA VAL A 53 12.71 9.29 -6.38
C VAL A 53 13.42 10.63 -6.55
N LYS A 54 12.65 11.68 -6.86
CA LYS A 54 13.18 13.03 -7.12
C LYS A 54 13.83 13.73 -5.93
N SER A 55 13.54 13.33 -4.69
CA SER A 55 14.14 13.94 -3.50
C SER A 55 14.04 13.06 -2.26
N ARG A 56 14.92 13.28 -1.29
CA ARG A 56 14.86 12.62 0.03
C ARG A 56 13.55 12.88 0.77
N TRP A 57 12.93 14.05 0.57
CA TRP A 57 11.62 14.36 1.13
C TRP A 57 10.54 13.46 0.54
N VAL A 58 10.52 13.27 -0.79
CA VAL A 58 9.58 12.35 -1.46
C VAL A 58 9.82 10.92 -1.00
N TYR A 59 11.08 10.49 -0.91
CA TYR A 59 11.43 9.17 -0.41
C TYR A 59 10.81 8.92 0.97
N ARG A 60 11.00 9.86 1.90
CA ARG A 60 10.45 9.78 3.25
C ARG A 60 8.91 9.76 3.23
N LYS A 61 8.27 10.58 2.40
CA LYS A 61 6.81 10.61 2.26
C LYS A 61 6.26 9.26 1.78
N LEU A 62 6.84 8.68 0.73
CA LEU A 62 6.42 7.38 0.19
C LEU A 62 6.71 6.22 1.16
N ARG A 63 7.85 6.26 1.86
CA ARG A 63 8.17 5.29 2.91
C ARG A 63 7.15 5.33 4.05
N ASN A 64 6.78 6.54 4.50
CA ASN A 64 5.80 6.73 5.56
C ASN A 64 4.39 6.34 5.10
N PHE A 65 4.02 6.63 3.85
CA PHE A 65 2.75 6.18 3.26
C PHE A 65 2.62 4.66 3.31
N ARG A 66 3.66 3.92 2.88
CA ARG A 66 3.69 2.45 2.97
C ARG A 66 3.57 1.98 4.44
N ALA A 67 4.30 2.60 5.35
CA ALA A 67 4.23 2.26 6.77
C ALA A 67 2.83 2.51 7.37
N GLY A 68 2.11 3.53 6.91
CA GLY A 68 0.72 3.79 7.26
C GLY A 68 -0.20 2.65 6.85
N ILE A 69 -0.07 2.15 5.62
CA ILE A 69 -0.85 0.98 5.14
C ILE A 69 -0.59 -0.25 6.03
N GLU A 70 0.66 -0.51 6.41
CA GLU A 70 0.97 -1.63 7.33
C GLU A 70 0.37 -1.43 8.73
N ALA A 71 0.35 -0.19 9.22
CA ALA A 71 -0.29 0.15 10.48
C ALA A 71 -1.81 -0.11 10.42
N ASP A 72 -2.46 0.23 9.31
CA ASP A 72 -3.89 -0.01 9.08
C ASP A 72 -4.20 -1.51 9.00
N ILE A 73 -3.43 -2.29 8.24
CA ILE A 73 -3.55 -3.75 8.17
C ILE A 73 -3.38 -4.37 9.56
N SER A 74 -2.39 -3.91 10.31
CA SER A 74 -2.14 -4.35 11.66
C SER A 74 -3.32 -4.04 12.60
N CYS A 75 -3.87 -2.82 12.52
CA CYS A 75 -5.05 -2.42 13.28
C CYS A 75 -6.26 -3.30 12.94
N LEU A 76 -6.54 -3.48 11.64
CA LEU A 76 -7.58 -4.37 11.12
C LEU A 76 -7.48 -5.78 11.72
N LYS A 77 -6.28 -6.37 11.70
CA LYS A 77 -6.06 -7.73 12.22
C LYS A 77 -6.32 -7.83 13.72
N ARG A 78 -5.79 -6.89 14.51
CA ARG A 78 -5.81 -6.97 15.98
C ARG A 78 -7.12 -6.49 16.59
N ALA A 79 -7.72 -5.43 16.03
CA ALA A 79 -8.87 -4.75 16.63
C ALA A 79 -10.20 -5.03 15.91
N TYR A 80 -10.18 -5.47 14.65
CA TYR A 80 -11.38 -5.67 13.83
C TYR A 80 -11.57 -7.11 13.35
N GLY A 81 -10.86 -8.07 13.96
CA GLY A 81 -11.06 -9.51 13.71
C GLY A 81 -10.42 -10.06 12.43
N LEU A 82 -9.71 -9.26 11.64
CA LEU A 82 -9.12 -9.72 10.36
C LEU A 82 -7.91 -10.66 10.52
N ALA A 83 -7.50 -11.01 11.75
CA ALA A 83 -6.46 -12.00 11.98
C ALA A 83 -6.88 -13.42 11.55
N CYS A 84 -8.13 -13.83 11.82
CA CYS A 84 -8.64 -15.14 11.43
C CYS A 84 -10.17 -15.10 11.30
N CYS A 85 -10.70 -15.51 10.15
CA CYS A 85 -12.14 -15.58 9.91
C CYS A 85 -12.72 -16.85 10.55
N THR A 86 -13.66 -16.67 11.49
CA THR A 86 -14.36 -17.78 12.15
C THR A 86 -15.61 -18.24 11.39
N TRP A 87 -16.03 -17.49 10.37
CA TRP A 87 -17.24 -17.79 9.60
C TRP A 87 -16.94 -18.78 8.47
N ARG A 88 -17.75 -19.85 8.36
CA ARG A 88 -17.53 -20.95 7.41
C ARG A 88 -18.18 -20.70 6.05
N GLY A 89 -17.48 -20.97 4.95
CA GLY A 89 -18.01 -20.87 3.59
C GLY A 89 -17.81 -19.49 2.96
N LEU A 90 -17.64 -19.46 1.64
CA LEU A 90 -17.14 -18.29 0.89
C LEU A 90 -18.00 -17.04 1.05
N THR A 91 -19.33 -17.17 0.96
CA THR A 91 -20.25 -16.02 1.11
C THR A 91 -20.10 -15.36 2.47
N ARG A 92 -20.02 -16.17 3.53
CA ARG A 92 -19.85 -15.67 4.91
C ARG A 92 -18.43 -15.16 5.15
N PHE A 93 -17.41 -15.78 4.57
CA PHE A 93 -16.05 -15.23 4.59
C PHE A 93 -15.99 -13.83 3.97
N LYS A 94 -16.60 -13.64 2.79
CA LYS A 94 -16.68 -12.32 2.15
C LYS A 94 -17.39 -11.32 3.07
N ALA A 95 -18.54 -11.69 3.63
CA ALA A 95 -19.28 -10.82 4.56
C ALA A 95 -18.45 -10.47 5.81
N TYR A 96 -17.72 -11.43 6.38
CA TYR A 96 -16.82 -11.20 7.52
C TYR A 96 -15.76 -10.14 7.20
N VAL A 97 -15.02 -10.32 6.10
CA VAL A 97 -13.99 -9.38 5.66
C VAL A 97 -14.58 -7.99 5.42
N TRP A 98 -15.73 -7.91 4.74
CA TRP A 98 -16.42 -6.66 4.48
C TRP A 98 -16.83 -5.94 5.77
N SER A 99 -17.44 -6.66 6.72
CA SER A 99 -17.85 -6.08 8.01
C SER A 99 -16.67 -5.50 8.77
N SER A 100 -15.53 -6.19 8.83
CA SER A 100 -14.32 -5.69 9.48
C SER A 100 -13.78 -4.40 8.83
N VAL A 101 -13.72 -4.37 7.49
CA VAL A 101 -13.23 -3.20 6.73
C VAL A 101 -14.17 -2.02 6.88
N VAL A 102 -15.49 -2.23 6.81
CA VAL A 102 -16.50 -1.17 6.98
C VAL A 102 -16.45 -0.61 8.40
N ALA A 103 -16.41 -1.46 9.43
CA ALA A 103 -16.35 -1.02 10.82
C ALA A 103 -15.12 -0.14 11.10
N TYR A 104 -13.95 -0.53 10.57
CA TYR A 104 -12.72 0.25 10.71
C TYR A 104 -12.82 1.62 10.02
N ASN A 105 -13.26 1.66 8.76
CA ASN A 105 -13.40 2.92 8.04
C ASN A 105 -14.42 3.85 8.70
N LEU A 106 -15.54 3.32 9.18
CA LEU A 106 -16.56 4.09 9.89
C LEU A 106 -15.99 4.70 11.18
N ALA A 107 -15.26 3.92 11.97
CA ALA A 107 -14.61 4.41 13.18
C ALA A 107 -13.55 5.49 12.89
N LEU A 108 -12.83 5.37 11.76
CA LEU A 108 -11.86 6.37 11.33
C LEU A 108 -12.56 7.67 10.90
N PHE A 109 -13.62 7.59 10.09
CA PHE A 109 -14.39 8.76 9.69
C PHE A 109 -15.00 9.50 10.87
N ALA A 110 -15.58 8.77 11.84
CA ALA A 110 -16.19 9.37 13.03
C ALA A 110 -15.18 10.17 13.88
N ARG A 111 -13.89 9.82 13.83
CA ARG A 111 -12.81 10.54 14.54
C ARG A 111 -12.29 11.75 13.78
N LEU A 112 -12.51 11.81 12.46
CA LEU A 112 -12.08 12.92 11.61
C LEU A 112 -13.10 14.05 11.55
N THR A 113 -14.35 13.78 11.94
CA THR A 113 -15.38 14.82 12.07
C THR A 113 -14.95 15.81 13.17
N PRO A 114 -14.84 17.11 12.87
CA PRO A 114 -14.61 18.12 13.90
C PRO A 114 -15.80 18.15 14.85
N ASN A 115 -15.54 18.39 16.14
CA ASN A 115 -16.60 18.74 17.11
C ASN A 115 -17.25 20.07 16.74
#